data_AF-A0A0S8H2S6-F1
#
_entry.id   AF-A0A0S8H2S6-F1
#
_cell.length_a   1.000
_cell.length_b   1.000
_cell.length_c   1.000
_cell.angle_alpha   90.00
_cell.angle_beta   90.00
_cell.angle_gamma   90.00
#
_symmetry.space_group_name_H-M   'P 1'
#
loop_
_entity.id
_entity.type
_entity.pdbx_description
1 polymer ?
#
loop_
_entity_poly.entity_id
_entity_poly.type
_entity_poly.pdbx_seq_one_letter_code
_entity_poly.pdbx_strand_id
1 'polypeptide(L)'
;MKPFKILSCLILLLLSGCIAKEDYQIIISSGANKAEILASKEIRRYIYLRTGELLPIIQTDAPSQIMSSIIIATKKQELLKGIYDLPSSEFQNLKEQEFILKSYTDGRQLSLFIIGGGSAGVLYGAYQFAEEIGIRFYLDGDVVPDNKQSLTLPVLNDKSSPLFELRGILPFHDFPEGPDWWNLDDYKAIIGQLSKLKMNFIG
;
A
#
# COMPACT_ATOMS: atom_id res chain seq x y z
N MET A 1 23.55 33.19 -62.73
CA MET A 1 22.58 33.45 -61.63
C MET A 1 21.44 32.44 -61.79
N LYS A 2 21.09 31.51 -60.91
CA LYS A 2 21.39 31.22 -59.49
C LYS A 2 21.43 29.68 -59.27
N PRO A 3 22.19 29.16 -58.28
CA PRO A 3 22.20 27.74 -57.91
C PRO A 3 21.00 27.40 -57.00
N PHE A 4 20.35 26.25 -57.20
CA PHE A 4 19.33 25.75 -56.27
C PHE A 4 19.87 24.55 -55.49
N LYS A 5 19.67 24.64 -54.18
CA LYS A 5 20.42 23.98 -53.12
C LYS A 5 20.02 22.51 -52.96
N ILE A 6 21.03 21.67 -52.72
CA ILE A 6 20.92 20.33 -52.16
C ILE A 6 20.29 20.48 -50.76
N LEU A 7 19.06 19.99 -50.57
CA LEU A 7 18.43 19.90 -49.27
C LEU A 7 18.67 18.49 -48.72
N SER A 8 19.76 18.35 -47.95
CA SER A 8 20.02 17.19 -47.12
C SER A 8 19.00 17.17 -45.98
N CYS A 9 18.04 16.25 -46.03
CA CYS A 9 17.07 16.06 -44.96
C CYS A 9 17.68 15.10 -43.93
N LEU A 10 18.20 15.68 -42.86
CA LEU A 10 18.77 14.98 -41.71
C LEU A 10 17.63 14.25 -40.97
N ILE A 11 17.54 12.93 -41.11
CA ILE A 11 16.65 12.09 -40.30
C ILE A 11 17.27 11.99 -38.90
N LEU A 12 16.81 12.83 -37.98
CA LEU A 12 17.13 12.72 -36.57
C LEU A 12 16.33 11.52 -36.01
N LEU A 13 17.00 10.39 -35.81
CA LEU A 13 16.47 9.26 -35.04
C LEU A 13 16.23 9.72 -33.59
N LEU A 14 14.98 10.02 -33.26
CA LEU A 14 14.51 10.11 -31.87
C LEU A 14 14.41 8.67 -31.33
N LEU A 15 15.54 8.12 -30.90
CA LEU A 15 15.56 7.01 -29.96
C LEU A 15 15.10 7.55 -28.59
N SER A 16 13.80 7.75 -28.44
CA SER A 16 13.19 7.76 -27.11
C SER A 16 13.44 6.37 -26.54
N GLY A 17 14.43 6.27 -25.64
CA GLY A 17 14.60 5.08 -24.83
C GLY A 17 13.30 4.84 -24.06
N CYS A 18 12.50 3.89 -24.51
CA CYS A 18 11.49 3.28 -23.66
C CYS A 18 12.24 2.64 -22.50
N ILE A 19 12.29 3.34 -21.36
CA ILE A 19 12.52 2.67 -20.09
C ILE A 19 11.40 1.64 -20.00
N ALA A 20 11.78 0.35 -19.99
CA ALA A 20 10.82 -0.73 -19.82
C ALA A 20 10.03 -0.45 -18.54
N LYS A 21 8.72 -0.30 -18.67
CA LYS A 21 7.85 -0.09 -17.52
C LYS A 21 7.87 -1.37 -16.70
N GLU A 22 8.28 -1.28 -15.43
CA GLU A 22 8.08 -2.39 -14.50
C GLU A 22 6.59 -2.52 -14.23
N ASP A 23 6.02 -3.65 -14.61
CA ASP A 23 4.62 -3.94 -14.34
C ASP A 23 4.50 -4.54 -12.93
N TYR A 24 3.85 -3.78 -12.04
CA TYR A 24 3.55 -4.18 -10.68
C TYR A 24 2.13 -4.74 -10.54
N GLN A 25 1.93 -5.63 -9.57
CA GLN A 25 0.61 -6.14 -9.21
C GLN A 25 0.41 -6.21 -7.70
N ILE A 26 -0.84 -6.23 -7.26
CA ILE A 26 -1.22 -6.48 -5.87
C ILE A 26 -1.79 -7.89 -5.78
N ILE A 27 -1.30 -8.72 -4.86
CA ILE A 27 -1.75 -10.10 -4.66
C ILE A 27 -2.38 -10.24 -3.27
N ILE A 28 -3.52 -10.91 -3.23
CA ILE A 28 -4.18 -11.39 -2.01
C ILE A 28 -4.61 -12.84 -2.19
N SER A 29 -4.87 -13.56 -1.09
CA SER A 29 -5.40 -14.92 -1.14
C SER A 29 -6.76 -14.97 -1.87
N SER A 30 -7.07 -16.11 -2.48
CA SER A 30 -8.44 -16.39 -2.95
C SER A 30 -9.45 -16.38 -1.80
N GLY A 31 -9.02 -16.76 -0.59
CA GLY A 31 -9.79 -16.72 0.66
C GLY A 31 -9.60 -15.44 1.47
N ALA A 32 -9.18 -14.34 0.84
CA ALA A 32 -8.91 -13.08 1.53
C ALA A 32 -10.12 -12.58 2.34
N ASN A 33 -9.89 -12.24 3.59
CA ASN A 33 -10.88 -11.65 4.48
C ASN A 33 -11.16 -10.17 4.09
N LYS A 34 -12.18 -9.58 4.72
CA LYS A 34 -12.61 -8.20 4.42
C LYS A 34 -11.50 -7.17 4.62
N ALA A 35 -10.62 -7.36 5.62
CA ALA A 35 -9.52 -6.45 5.90
C ALA A 35 -8.41 -6.54 4.84
N GLU A 36 -8.08 -7.74 4.35
CA GLU A 36 -7.14 -7.95 3.24
C GLU A 36 -7.67 -7.34 1.93
N ILE A 37 -8.96 -7.54 1.66
CA ILE A 37 -9.62 -6.92 0.50
C ILE A 37 -9.59 -5.39 0.63
N LEU A 38 -9.91 -4.83 1.80
CA LEU A 38 -9.85 -3.39 2.02
C LEU A 38 -8.42 -2.86 1.87
N ALA A 39 -7.44 -3.50 2.50
CA ALA A 39 -6.02 -3.16 2.41
C ALA A 39 -5.53 -3.12 0.94
N SER A 40 -5.90 -4.13 0.14
CA SER A 40 -5.54 -4.17 -1.28
C SER A 40 -6.11 -2.99 -2.07
N LYS A 41 -7.35 -2.58 -1.76
CA LYS A 41 -8.00 -1.44 -2.40
C LYS A 41 -7.40 -0.11 -1.96
N GLU A 42 -7.09 0.04 -0.67
CA GLU A 42 -6.44 1.23 -0.13
C GLU A 42 -5.04 1.40 -0.72
N ILE A 43 -4.21 0.35 -0.75
CA ILE A 43 -2.90 0.37 -1.38
C ILE A 43 -3.00 0.77 -2.86
N ARG A 44 -3.92 0.14 -3.60
CA ARG A 44 -4.16 0.49 -5.01
C ARG A 44 -4.56 1.96 -5.17
N ARG A 45 -5.43 2.47 -4.30
CA ARG A 45 -5.85 3.87 -4.28
C ARG A 45 -4.66 4.80 -4.07
N TYR A 46 -3.84 4.57 -3.03
CA TYR A 46 -2.71 5.46 -2.75
C TYR A 46 -1.62 5.39 -3.81
N ILE A 47 -1.35 4.21 -4.37
CA ILE A 47 -0.45 4.08 -5.54
C ILE A 47 -1.00 4.90 -6.71
N TYR A 48 -2.28 4.74 -7.06
CA TYR A 48 -2.89 5.53 -8.13
C TYR A 48 -2.80 7.04 -7.88
N LEU A 49 -3.01 7.49 -6.64
CA LEU A 49 -2.87 8.90 -6.28
C LEU A 49 -1.41 9.38 -6.41
N ARG A 50 -0.42 8.55 -6.07
CA ARG A 50 1.01 8.88 -6.16
C ARG A 50 1.59 8.80 -7.58
N THR A 51 1.07 7.93 -8.42
CA THR A 51 1.74 7.57 -9.69
C THR A 51 0.83 7.74 -10.91
N GLY A 52 -0.49 7.76 -10.71
CA GLY A 52 -1.48 7.68 -11.78
C GLY A 52 -1.71 6.26 -12.31
N GLU A 53 -1.04 5.26 -11.74
CA GLU A 53 -1.11 3.87 -12.21
C GLU A 53 -2.13 3.07 -11.39
N LEU A 54 -3.07 2.43 -12.08
CA LEU A 54 -4.05 1.57 -11.45
C LEU A 54 -3.56 0.12 -11.51
N LEU A 55 -2.91 -0.35 -10.44
CA LEU A 55 -2.40 -1.71 -10.40
C LEU A 55 -3.53 -2.75 -10.38
N PRO A 56 -3.37 -3.89 -11.08
CA PRO A 56 -4.30 -5.01 -10.95
C PRO A 56 -4.24 -5.61 -9.54
N ILE A 57 -5.39 -6.05 -9.03
CA ILE A 57 -5.49 -6.86 -7.82
C ILE A 57 -5.79 -8.29 -8.26
N ILE A 58 -4.87 -9.21 -7.97
CA ILE A 58 -4.95 -10.62 -8.32
C ILE A 58 -5.28 -11.42 -7.06
N GLN A 59 -6.30 -12.26 -7.16
CA GLN A 59 -6.65 -13.22 -6.11
C GLN A 59 -6.09 -14.59 -6.48
N THR A 60 -5.14 -15.08 -5.71
CA THR A 60 -4.51 -16.39 -5.93
C THR A 60 -3.81 -16.88 -4.67
N ASP A 61 -3.75 -18.19 -4.50
CA ASP A 61 -2.96 -18.83 -3.44
C ASP A 61 -1.61 -19.36 -3.95
N ALA A 62 -1.35 -19.25 -5.25
CA ALA A 62 -0.13 -19.68 -5.91
C ALA A 62 0.37 -18.59 -6.89
N PRO A 63 0.91 -17.47 -6.38
CA PRO A 63 1.39 -16.39 -7.22
C PRO A 63 2.67 -16.79 -7.96
N SER A 64 2.76 -16.39 -9.23
CA SER A 64 3.98 -16.53 -10.04
C SER A 64 5.00 -15.44 -9.69
N GLN A 65 6.29 -15.78 -9.73
CA GLN A 65 7.40 -14.84 -9.46
C GLN A 65 7.83 -14.02 -10.69
N ILE A 66 6.97 -13.93 -11.70
CA ILE A 66 7.32 -13.33 -13.00
C ILE A 66 7.29 -11.79 -12.93
N MET A 67 6.56 -11.22 -11.97
CA MET A 67 6.31 -9.77 -11.87
C MET A 67 6.57 -9.28 -10.45
N SER A 68 7.07 -8.05 -10.33
CA SER A 68 7.18 -7.38 -9.04
C SER A 68 5.79 -7.19 -8.41
N SER A 69 5.66 -7.51 -7.13
CA SER A 69 4.36 -7.75 -6.51
C SER A 69 4.29 -7.18 -5.10
N ILE A 70 3.14 -6.60 -4.73
CA ILE A 70 2.79 -6.28 -3.35
C ILE A 70 1.84 -7.37 -2.86
N ILE A 71 2.27 -8.14 -1.87
CA ILE A 71 1.55 -9.31 -1.36
C ILE A 71 0.98 -8.98 0.01
N ILE A 72 -0.34 -9.05 0.15
CA ILE A 72 -1.04 -8.68 1.38
C ILE A 72 -1.71 -9.91 1.95
N ALA A 73 -1.43 -10.22 3.22
CA ALA A 73 -1.94 -11.41 3.87
C ALA A 73 -2.04 -11.25 5.40
N THR A 74 -2.96 -11.97 6.01
CA THR A 74 -2.83 -12.35 7.42
C THR A 74 -1.87 -13.53 7.55
N LYS A 75 -1.21 -13.66 8.71
CA LYS A 75 -0.22 -14.72 8.99
C LYS A 75 -0.70 -16.18 8.81
N LYS A 76 -2.02 -16.40 8.67
CA LYS A 76 -2.65 -17.73 8.54
C LYS A 76 -2.90 -18.15 7.10
N GLN A 77 -2.70 -17.26 6.13
CA GLN A 77 -3.12 -17.55 4.77
C GLN A 77 -2.23 -18.56 4.06
N GLU A 78 -2.85 -19.41 3.26
CA GLU A 78 -2.18 -20.44 2.46
C GLU A 78 -1.18 -19.84 1.47
N LEU A 79 -1.45 -18.64 0.91
CA LEU A 79 -0.51 -17.99 0.00
C LEU A 79 0.87 -17.78 0.63
N LEU A 80 1.02 -17.75 1.95
CA LEU A 80 2.35 -17.55 2.57
C LEU A 80 3.20 -18.83 2.57
N LYS A 81 2.63 -19.99 2.21
CA LYS A 81 3.36 -21.27 2.19
C LYS A 81 4.19 -21.39 0.91
N GLY A 82 5.50 -21.65 1.07
CA GLY A 82 6.38 -21.97 -0.05
C GLY A 82 6.73 -20.78 -0.95
N ILE A 83 6.43 -19.55 -0.52
CA ILE A 83 6.73 -18.33 -1.26
C ILE A 83 8.04 -17.69 -0.74
N TYR A 84 8.95 -17.41 -1.67
CA TYR A 84 10.11 -16.51 -1.51
C TYR A 84 11.01 -16.80 -0.28
N ASP A 85 11.07 -18.06 0.18
CA ASP A 85 11.80 -18.47 1.39
C ASP A 85 11.53 -17.59 2.62
N LEU A 86 10.35 -16.94 2.70
CA LEU A 86 10.03 -16.10 3.84
C LEU A 86 9.87 -16.99 5.08
N PRO A 87 10.79 -16.92 6.07
CA PRO A 87 10.77 -17.87 7.16
C PRO A 87 9.51 -17.65 7.99
N SER A 88 8.72 -18.71 8.18
CA SER A 88 7.46 -18.61 8.91
C SER A 88 7.64 -18.13 10.35
N SER A 89 8.83 -18.36 10.92
CA SER A 89 9.24 -17.83 12.23
C SER A 89 9.19 -16.30 12.34
N GLU A 90 9.27 -15.56 11.23
CA GLU A 90 9.21 -14.10 11.24
C GLU A 90 7.80 -13.57 11.55
N PHE A 91 6.76 -14.27 11.07
CA PHE A 91 5.38 -13.77 11.09
C PHE A 91 4.36 -14.63 11.84
N GLN A 92 4.65 -15.91 12.12
CA GLN A 92 3.69 -16.82 12.80
C GLN A 92 3.28 -16.32 14.19
N ASN A 93 4.18 -15.63 14.89
CA ASN A 93 3.95 -15.13 16.24
C ASN A 93 3.32 -13.73 16.30
N LEU A 94 3.01 -13.09 15.17
CA LEU A 94 2.39 -11.76 15.17
C LEU A 94 1.05 -11.77 15.89
N LYS A 95 0.84 -10.82 16.80
CA LYS A 95 -0.46 -10.60 17.47
C LYS A 95 -1.43 -9.84 16.55
N GLU A 96 -2.70 -9.73 16.95
CA GLU A 96 -3.80 -9.19 16.13
C GLU A 96 -3.49 -7.84 15.44
N GLN A 97 -2.76 -6.96 16.13
CA GLN A 97 -2.46 -5.61 15.69
C GLN A 97 -1.03 -5.44 15.16
N GLU A 98 -0.22 -6.49 15.21
CA GLU A 98 1.16 -6.46 14.76
C GLU A 98 1.24 -6.76 13.26
N PHE A 99 2.27 -6.23 12.61
CA PHE A 99 2.52 -6.49 11.20
C PHE A 99 4.01 -6.45 10.86
N ILE A 100 4.34 -7.00 9.70
CA ILE A 100 5.65 -6.86 9.07
C ILE A 100 5.51 -6.31 7.66
N LEU A 101 6.48 -5.48 7.27
CA LEU A 101 6.73 -5.05 5.90
C LEU A 101 8.08 -5.63 5.48
N LYS A 102 8.07 -6.57 4.52
CA LYS A 102 9.27 -7.31 4.15
C LYS A 102 9.44 -7.35 2.65
N SER A 103 10.57 -6.88 2.16
CA SER A 103 10.97 -7.00 0.77
C SER A 103 11.81 -8.26 0.56
N TYR A 104 11.50 -8.98 -0.51
CA TYR A 104 12.32 -10.06 -1.03
C TYR A 104 12.60 -9.82 -2.51
N THR A 105 13.82 -10.08 -2.95
CA THR A 105 14.17 -10.07 -4.37
C THR A 105 14.82 -11.39 -4.75
N ASP A 106 14.43 -11.91 -5.91
CA ASP A 106 15.10 -13.04 -6.58
C ASP A 106 16.23 -12.59 -7.52
N GLY A 107 16.62 -11.30 -7.45
CA GLY A 107 17.59 -10.65 -8.31
C GLY A 107 17.01 -10.08 -9.60
N ARG A 108 15.72 -10.29 -9.89
CA ARG A 108 15.02 -9.71 -11.05
C ARG A 108 13.75 -8.99 -10.67
N GLN A 109 12.95 -9.57 -9.77
CA GLN A 109 11.69 -9.01 -9.33
C GLN A 109 11.70 -8.76 -7.82
N LEU A 110 10.95 -7.74 -7.42
CA LEU A 110 10.78 -7.34 -6.03
C LEU A 110 9.39 -7.75 -5.56
N SER A 111 9.35 -8.56 -4.50
CA SER A 111 8.13 -8.90 -3.79
C SER A 111 8.11 -8.21 -2.43
N LEU A 112 7.17 -7.30 -2.25
CA LEU A 112 6.94 -6.62 -0.98
C LEU A 112 5.76 -7.28 -0.27
N PHE A 113 6.02 -7.84 0.90
CA PHE A 113 5.03 -8.45 1.76
C PHE A 113 4.54 -7.48 2.81
N ILE A 114 3.22 -7.49 3.00
CA ILE A 114 2.50 -6.81 4.07
C ILE A 114 1.73 -7.88 4.83
N ILE A 115 2.30 -8.34 5.94
CA ILE A 115 1.75 -9.47 6.70
C ILE A 115 1.29 -8.99 8.06
N GLY A 116 -0.02 -9.07 8.33
CA GLY A 116 -0.59 -8.77 9.64
C GLY A 116 -0.81 -10.02 10.47
N GLY A 117 -0.69 -9.90 11.80
CA GLY A 117 -1.06 -10.99 12.71
C GLY A 117 -2.57 -11.25 12.78
N GLY A 118 -3.37 -10.25 12.42
CA GLY A 118 -4.82 -10.30 12.29
C GLY A 118 -5.36 -9.20 11.37
N SER A 119 -6.66 -8.93 11.46
CA SER A 119 -7.33 -7.98 10.54
C SER A 119 -6.83 -6.55 10.74
N ALA A 120 -6.64 -6.14 12.01
CA ALA A 120 -6.12 -4.82 12.33
C ALA A 120 -4.68 -4.65 11.84
N GLY A 121 -3.81 -5.63 12.11
CA GLY A 121 -2.41 -5.61 11.67
C GLY A 121 -2.27 -5.48 10.15
N VAL A 122 -3.11 -6.16 9.35
CA VAL A 122 -3.07 -6.04 7.88
C VAL A 122 -3.37 -4.61 7.42
N LEU A 123 -4.41 -3.97 7.99
CA LEU A 123 -4.74 -2.58 7.65
C LEU A 123 -3.64 -1.62 8.10
N TYR A 124 -3.10 -1.79 9.30
CA TYR A 124 -2.01 -0.95 9.80
C TYR A 124 -0.75 -1.08 8.94
N GLY A 125 -0.42 -2.29 8.48
CA GLY A 125 0.68 -2.51 7.55
C GLY A 125 0.44 -1.85 6.20
N ALA A 126 -0.79 -1.91 5.67
CA ALA A 126 -1.14 -1.24 4.43
C ALA A 126 -0.99 0.29 4.51
N TYR A 127 -1.41 0.88 5.63
CA TYR A 127 -1.23 2.31 5.86
C TYR A 127 0.22 2.69 6.15
N GLN A 128 1.00 1.87 6.88
CA GLN A 128 2.45 2.08 7.01
C GLN A 128 3.12 2.08 5.63
N PHE A 129 2.80 1.13 4.75
CA PHE A 129 3.30 1.14 3.38
C PHE A 129 2.92 2.42 2.62
N ALA A 130 1.68 2.89 2.78
CA ALA A 130 1.25 4.15 2.18
C ALA A 130 2.12 5.34 2.69
N GLU A 131 2.51 5.33 3.96
CA GLU A 131 3.45 6.32 4.52
C GLU A 131 4.84 6.23 3.89
N GLU A 132 5.34 5.03 3.61
CA GLU A 132 6.63 4.80 2.93
C GLU A 132 6.65 5.36 1.50
N ILE A 133 5.51 5.39 0.81
CA ILE A 133 5.38 6.02 -0.52
C ILE A 133 5.01 7.52 -0.47
N GLY A 134 5.03 8.10 0.73
CA GLY A 134 4.92 9.55 0.96
C GLY A 134 3.55 10.06 1.37
N ILE A 135 2.57 9.19 1.62
CA ILE A 135 1.25 9.60 2.14
C ILE A 135 1.37 9.98 3.62
N ARG A 136 0.60 10.96 4.09
CA ARG A 136 0.47 11.25 5.52
C ARG A 136 -0.99 11.21 5.92
N PHE A 137 -1.26 10.69 7.12
CA PHE A 137 -2.61 10.55 7.65
C PHE A 137 -2.80 11.48 8.84
N TYR A 138 -3.95 12.14 8.86
CA TYR A 138 -4.39 13.02 9.93
C TYR A 138 -5.86 12.75 10.23
N LEU A 139 -6.35 13.27 11.35
CA LEU A 139 -7.75 13.05 11.75
C LEU A 139 -8.73 13.74 10.79
N ASP A 140 -8.32 14.84 10.18
CA ASP A 140 -9.09 15.65 9.23
C ASP A 140 -8.90 15.21 7.76
N GLY A 141 -7.95 14.30 7.47
CA GLY A 141 -7.80 13.76 6.12
C GLY A 141 -6.44 13.16 5.81
N ASP A 142 -6.28 12.80 4.53
CA ASP A 142 -5.04 12.27 3.98
C ASP A 142 -4.31 13.38 3.21
N VAL A 143 -3.00 13.50 3.39
CA VAL A 143 -2.14 14.37 2.59
C VAL A 143 -1.38 13.51 1.58
N VAL A 144 -1.58 13.83 0.30
CA VAL A 144 -0.93 13.19 -0.84
C VAL A 144 0.02 14.20 -1.49
N PRO A 145 1.28 13.84 -1.80
CA PRO A 145 2.16 14.75 -2.53
C PRO A 145 1.61 15.08 -3.92
N ASP A 146 1.59 16.37 -4.27
CA ASP A 146 1.02 16.90 -5.52
C ASP A 146 1.68 16.31 -6.77
N ASN A 147 3.01 16.19 -6.73
CA ASN A 147 3.78 15.70 -7.86
C ASN A 147 3.72 14.18 -7.93
N LYS A 148 3.16 13.67 -9.03
CA LYS A 148 3.21 12.24 -9.35
C LYS A 148 4.64 11.82 -9.66
N GLN A 149 4.97 10.59 -9.31
CA GLN A 149 6.26 9.97 -9.62
C GLN A 149 6.05 8.55 -10.15
N SER A 150 7.05 8.02 -10.86
CA SER A 150 7.05 6.60 -11.24
C SER A 150 6.96 5.73 -10.01
N LEU A 151 6.25 4.60 -10.10
CA LEU A 151 6.22 3.64 -9.01
C LEU A 151 7.60 3.01 -8.85
N THR A 152 8.16 3.12 -7.65
CA THR A 152 9.34 2.38 -7.22
C THR A 152 8.99 1.84 -5.84
N LEU A 153 8.92 0.52 -5.71
CA LEU A 153 8.62 -0.08 -4.42
C LEU A 153 9.82 0.12 -3.47
N PRO A 154 9.58 0.61 -2.24
CA PRO A 154 10.64 0.71 -1.23
C PRO A 154 11.11 -0.69 -0.82
N VAL A 155 12.41 -0.80 -0.50
CA VAL A 155 12.97 -2.02 0.09
C VAL A 155 12.83 -1.91 1.61
N LEU A 156 11.94 -2.74 2.18
CA LEU A 156 11.53 -2.68 3.58
C LEU A 156 11.91 -3.95 4.34
N ASN A 157 12.22 -3.81 5.63
CA ASN A 157 12.47 -4.91 6.55
C ASN A 157 12.03 -4.53 7.97
N ASP A 158 10.77 -4.15 8.09
CA ASP A 158 10.21 -3.57 9.30
C ASP A 158 9.23 -4.53 9.98
N LYS A 159 9.25 -4.52 11.31
CA LYS A 159 8.27 -5.19 12.16
C LYS A 159 7.72 -4.17 13.14
N SER A 160 6.39 -4.08 13.23
CA SER A 160 5.72 -3.10 14.07
C SER A 160 4.77 -3.78 15.06
N SER A 161 4.77 -3.27 16.29
CA SER A 161 3.90 -3.69 17.37
C SER A 161 3.45 -2.47 18.18
N PRO A 162 2.16 -2.37 18.55
CA PRO A 162 1.70 -1.27 19.38
C PRO A 162 2.17 -1.43 20.82
N LEU A 163 2.61 -0.33 21.45
CA LEU A 163 2.98 -0.32 22.87
C LEU A 163 1.76 -0.50 23.79
N PHE A 164 0.64 0.12 23.43
CA PHE A 164 -0.63 0.04 24.15
C PHE A 164 -1.63 -0.73 23.31
N GLU A 165 -2.37 -1.67 23.90
CA GLU A 165 -3.36 -2.48 23.16
C GLU A 165 -4.54 -1.63 22.66
N LEU A 166 -4.96 -0.65 23.45
CA LEU A 166 -6.07 0.27 23.15
C LEU A 166 -5.53 1.68 22.87
N ARG A 167 -5.87 2.25 21.72
CA ARG A 167 -5.43 3.58 21.28
C ARG A 167 -6.57 4.24 20.51
N GLY A 168 -6.85 5.51 20.81
CA GLY A 168 -8.02 6.14 20.24
C GLY A 168 -8.20 7.58 20.66
N ILE A 169 -9.40 8.08 20.37
CA ILE A 169 -9.85 9.40 20.77
C ILE A 169 -11.07 9.28 21.70
N LEU A 170 -11.26 10.30 22.51
CA LEU A 170 -12.47 10.50 23.32
C LEU A 170 -13.09 11.83 22.87
N PRO A 171 -14.02 11.80 21.89
CA PRO A 171 -14.72 13.01 21.47
C PRO A 171 -15.41 13.66 22.67
N PHE A 172 -15.14 14.95 22.87
CA PHE A 172 -15.70 15.67 24.01
C PHE A 172 -17.02 16.34 23.60
N HIS A 173 -18.10 15.90 24.22
CA HIS A 173 -19.42 16.49 24.12
C HIS A 173 -19.44 17.84 24.87
N ASP A 174 -20.30 18.78 24.46
CA ASP A 174 -20.52 20.15 24.99
C ASP A 174 -19.95 21.33 24.15
N PHE A 175 -19.69 21.11 22.85
CA PHE A 175 -19.32 22.18 21.90
C PHE A 175 -20.10 22.08 20.56
N PRO A 176 -20.43 23.21 19.88
CA PRO A 176 -21.12 23.20 18.59
C PRO A 176 -20.39 22.46 17.48
N GLU A 177 -19.06 22.41 17.53
CA GLU A 177 -18.19 21.67 16.60
C GLU A 177 -17.93 20.22 17.06
N GLY A 178 -18.52 19.82 18.20
CA GLY A 178 -18.30 18.54 18.85
C GLY A 178 -19.19 17.40 18.32
N PRO A 179 -19.00 16.19 18.87
CA PRO A 179 -19.76 15.00 18.50
C PRO A 179 -21.28 15.13 18.67
N ASP A 180 -21.76 16.10 19.45
CA ASP A 180 -23.19 16.37 19.61
C ASP A 180 -23.88 16.74 18.30
N TRP A 181 -23.13 17.27 17.33
CA TRP A 181 -23.64 17.68 16.02
C TRP A 181 -23.16 16.77 14.87
N TRP A 182 -22.35 15.74 15.18
CA TRP A 182 -21.89 14.79 14.17
C TRP A 182 -23.05 13.93 13.66
N ASN A 183 -23.19 13.87 12.35
CA ASN A 183 -24.06 12.91 11.68
C ASN A 183 -23.31 11.60 11.38
N LEU A 184 -24.00 10.65 10.76
CA LEU A 184 -23.43 9.34 10.43
C LEU A 184 -22.16 9.43 9.56
N ASP A 185 -22.12 10.37 8.63
CA ASP A 185 -20.99 10.51 7.71
C ASP A 185 -19.80 11.16 8.41
N ASP A 186 -20.03 12.08 9.35
CA ASP A 186 -18.98 12.63 10.22
C ASP A 186 -18.33 11.51 11.07
N TYR A 187 -19.14 10.68 11.71
CA TYR A 187 -18.63 9.52 12.47
C TYR A 187 -17.85 8.56 11.59
N LYS A 188 -18.33 8.25 10.38
CA LYS A 188 -17.61 7.38 9.44
C LYS A 188 -16.28 8.00 9.00
N ALA A 189 -16.25 9.32 8.76
CA ALA A 189 -15.02 10.01 8.38
C ALA A 189 -13.98 9.91 9.50
N ILE A 190 -14.36 10.21 10.73
CA ILE A 190 -13.49 10.13 11.91
C ILE A 190 -13.03 8.69 12.16
N ILE A 191 -13.96 7.74 12.28
CA ILE A 191 -13.64 6.32 12.55
C ILE A 191 -12.77 5.73 11.43
N GLY A 192 -13.02 6.13 10.17
CA GLY A 192 -12.19 5.76 9.02
C GLY A 192 -10.74 6.20 9.20
N GLN A 193 -10.51 7.45 9.64
CA GLN A 193 -9.15 7.97 9.86
C GLN A 193 -8.45 7.32 11.06
N LEU A 194 -9.17 6.92 12.11
CA LEU A 194 -8.56 6.24 13.26
C LEU A 194 -7.76 4.99 12.84
N SER A 195 -8.30 4.20 11.91
CA SER A 195 -7.61 3.01 11.41
C SER A 195 -6.30 3.35 10.68
N LYS A 196 -6.26 4.47 9.94
CA LYS A 196 -5.06 4.95 9.23
C LYS A 196 -3.99 5.45 10.20
N LEU A 197 -4.43 6.04 11.31
CA LEU A 197 -3.60 6.46 12.44
C LEU A 197 -3.23 5.29 13.38
N LYS A 198 -3.55 4.05 13.01
CA LYS A 198 -3.27 2.83 13.78
C LYS A 198 -3.94 2.85 15.16
N MET A 199 -5.11 3.46 15.25
CA MET A 199 -6.00 3.50 16.42
C MET A 199 -7.18 2.52 16.24
N ASN A 200 -7.74 2.05 17.35
CA ASN A 200 -8.79 1.04 17.41
C ASN A 200 -9.91 1.37 18.40
N PHE A 201 -9.97 2.59 18.91
CA PHE A 201 -10.93 3.00 19.92
C PHE A 201 -11.50 4.38 19.65
N ILE A 202 -12.79 4.51 19.91
CA ILE A 202 -13.51 5.77 20.04
C ILE A 202 -14.42 5.62 21.26
N GLY A 203 -14.28 6.55 22.20
CA GLY A 203 -15.00 6.53 23.49
C GLY A 203 -16.35 7.22 23.44
#